data_AF-A0A7Y2XIU6-F1
#
_entry.id   AF-A0A7Y2XIU6-F1
#
_cell.length_a   1.000
_cell.length_b   1.000
_cell.length_c   1.000
_cell.angle_alpha   90.00
_cell.angle_beta   90.00
_cell.angle_gamma   90.00
#
_symmetry.space_group_name_H-M   'P 1'
#
loop_
_entity.id
_entity.type
_entity.pdbx_description
1 polymer ?
#
loop_
_entity_poly.entity_id
_entity_poly.type
_entity_poly.pdbx_seq_one_letter_code
_entity_poly.pdbx_strand_id
1 'polypeptide(L)'
;MATPINPGNVDDWDEPLNVDPMFTSSHVFSTADINVTFAGDTIGNIADPLSVFDTSGASGTKVTKDGVTLYPIDSEFGFYVEDFANATGKDLDGDYAEGFAGDLVIGGEQVGLVVSDSPTDTFKTPALLGTWLAGLGGNSVKASTEHYYVMQNVLSDQRFPGDPEAEYPLDDNLIVIGGEFDGMAVADAISDLVALADNAGDRNGDGVIDIKDVLEPNETEIDSNIAVSTDYSVTLKDDGKLLYRWGNMIKKPNDVRMEASLELPEEWSEFNTTTNLRNLYVVEDAELVVHHTITNNPNDQVRPEDFENEAAIGVLPTYEIIENYSDPLEPEKGTREVWVSTDDYYAGDGTFYPAGTILKDAWLADQWAASDLAALGATDGAEGFTNEWYTTMDREPFEPSLNEDGTEYEESGPRWRLKPGKYGQDLPGVEITVDPSSPPPAQKDEIKYEVGAETQTVLNLLDWGDPAQPLALSAGWQDQPGEVSVNGMNYTNGFDISVYIKGDIKPATIYSAALLMDYTLLTPFAFGETVQATEGDDYLVGIGDNIFDGGDNAGGDGRDIFVVSYGSSLEGVALSESVINGFDVGEDALGMIGLGVTDENFETWVSQEVVDGDLEISLDRDG
;
A
#
# COMPACT_ATOMS: atom_id res chain seq x y z
N MET A 1 -10.59 19.12 -14.68
CA MET A 1 -10.29 17.79 -15.24
C MET A 1 -9.37 17.85 -16.42
N ALA A 2 -8.42 16.90 -16.49
CA ALA A 2 -7.55 16.77 -17.64
C ALA A 2 -8.41 16.48 -18.88
N THR A 3 -8.02 17.02 -20.02
CA THR A 3 -8.67 16.73 -21.29
C THR A 3 -7.78 15.77 -22.05
N PRO A 4 -8.34 14.71 -22.67
CA PRO A 4 -7.55 13.83 -23.52
C PRO A 4 -6.81 14.62 -24.61
N ILE A 5 -5.51 14.44 -24.67
CA ILE A 5 -4.58 14.99 -25.65
C ILE A 5 -4.88 14.37 -27.02
N ASN A 6 -5.09 13.04 -27.05
CA ASN A 6 -5.47 12.32 -28.25
C ASN A 6 -6.74 11.48 -28.02
N PRO A 7 -7.93 12.04 -28.30
CA PRO A 7 -9.21 11.34 -28.14
C PRO A 7 -9.34 10.03 -28.94
N GLY A 8 -8.47 9.78 -29.93
CA GLY A 8 -8.44 8.54 -30.70
C GLY A 8 -7.55 7.44 -30.12
N ASN A 9 -6.88 7.69 -29.00
CA ASN A 9 -5.94 6.80 -28.33
C ASN A 9 -6.21 6.73 -26.81
N VAL A 10 -7.47 6.94 -26.41
CA VAL A 10 -7.88 6.88 -25.00
C VAL A 10 -8.38 5.48 -24.68
N ASP A 11 -7.95 4.96 -23.53
CA ASP A 11 -8.38 3.69 -22.98
C ASP A 11 -8.72 3.84 -21.49
N ASP A 12 -9.86 3.29 -21.09
CA ASP A 12 -10.38 3.25 -19.72
C ASP A 12 -10.11 4.51 -18.89
N TRP A 13 -10.62 5.64 -19.37
CA TRP A 13 -10.43 6.96 -18.76
C TRP A 13 -11.38 7.13 -17.57
N ASP A 14 -10.86 6.99 -16.35
CA ASP A 14 -11.65 7.16 -15.12
C ASP A 14 -12.11 8.62 -15.01
N GLU A 15 -13.40 8.84 -14.75
CA GLU A 15 -13.93 10.17 -14.43
C GLU A 15 -14.09 10.28 -12.91
N PRO A 16 -13.77 11.46 -12.32
CA PRO A 16 -13.99 11.71 -10.90
C PRO A 16 -15.47 11.73 -10.58
N LEU A 17 -15.81 11.33 -9.36
CA LEU A 17 -17.14 11.50 -8.81
C LEU A 17 -17.37 12.97 -8.41
N ASN A 18 -16.33 13.68 -7.94
CA ASN A 18 -16.41 15.09 -7.62
C ASN A 18 -16.27 15.98 -8.88
N VAL A 19 -17.41 16.24 -9.53
CA VAL A 19 -17.48 17.01 -10.79
C VAL A 19 -17.60 18.52 -10.61
N ASP A 20 -17.82 19.02 -9.39
CA ASP A 20 -17.93 20.46 -9.06
C ASP A 20 -17.26 20.77 -7.71
N PRO A 21 -15.94 20.51 -7.60
CA PRO A 21 -15.24 20.59 -6.32
C PRO A 21 -15.13 22.04 -5.84
N MET A 22 -15.18 22.22 -4.52
CA MET A 22 -14.93 23.49 -3.84
C MET A 22 -13.51 24.00 -4.09
N PHE A 23 -12.54 23.10 -4.18
CA PHE A 23 -11.14 23.42 -4.41
C PHE A 23 -10.51 22.52 -5.48
N THR A 24 -9.59 23.09 -6.25
CA THR A 24 -8.79 22.34 -7.21
C THR A 24 -7.37 22.89 -7.28
N SER A 25 -6.40 21.99 -7.25
CA SER A 25 -4.99 22.27 -7.52
C SER A 25 -4.47 21.31 -8.59
N SER A 26 -3.53 21.74 -9.43
CA SER A 26 -2.98 20.87 -10.47
C SER A 26 -1.52 21.17 -10.79
N HIS A 27 -0.82 20.12 -11.22
CA HIS A 27 0.58 20.14 -11.63
C HIS A 27 0.77 19.43 -12.96
N VAL A 28 1.65 19.95 -13.82
CA VAL A 28 2.05 19.31 -15.08
C VAL A 28 3.48 18.84 -14.94
N PHE A 29 3.70 17.55 -15.10
CA PHE A 29 5.01 16.95 -14.85
C PHE A 29 6.05 17.35 -15.90
N SER A 30 7.29 17.46 -15.44
CA SER A 30 8.47 17.76 -16.24
C SER A 30 9.71 17.07 -15.69
N THR A 31 10.80 17.14 -16.43
CA THR A 31 12.09 16.59 -15.97
C THR A 31 12.60 17.24 -14.69
N ALA A 32 12.17 18.46 -14.35
CA ALA A 32 12.55 19.12 -13.10
C ALA A 32 11.99 18.42 -11.85
N ASP A 33 10.90 17.67 -12.01
CA ASP A 33 10.19 17.02 -10.91
C ASP A 33 10.84 15.69 -10.51
N ILE A 34 11.79 15.18 -11.30
CA ILE A 34 12.49 13.92 -11.03
C ILE A 34 13.41 14.10 -9.82
N ASN A 35 13.08 13.39 -8.76
CA ASN A 35 13.90 13.12 -7.60
C ASN A 35 15.04 12.16 -7.96
N VAL A 36 16.23 12.41 -7.42
CA VAL A 36 17.45 11.64 -7.67
C VAL A 36 18.15 11.14 -6.41
N THR A 37 17.69 11.53 -5.21
CA THR A 37 18.32 11.13 -3.93
C THR A 37 17.31 10.89 -2.81
N PHE A 38 17.66 10.06 -1.84
CA PHE A 38 16.89 9.93 -0.59
C PHE A 38 16.92 11.20 0.30
N ALA A 39 17.74 12.20 -0.06
CA ALA A 39 17.84 13.46 0.65
C ALA A 39 16.94 14.58 0.08
N GLY A 40 16.11 14.29 -0.94
CA GLY A 40 15.18 15.25 -1.52
C GLY A 40 15.76 16.12 -2.64
N ASP A 41 16.94 15.79 -3.19
CA ASP A 41 17.41 16.47 -4.40
C ASP A 41 16.61 16.02 -5.63
N THR A 42 16.05 16.97 -6.37
CA THR A 42 15.46 16.82 -7.69
C THR A 42 16.34 17.42 -8.77
N ILE A 43 16.15 17.03 -10.02
CA ILE A 43 16.80 17.68 -11.17
C ILE A 43 16.51 19.19 -11.18
N GLY A 44 15.33 19.61 -10.72
CA GLY A 44 14.92 21.01 -10.65
C GLY A 44 15.58 21.83 -9.54
N ASN A 45 15.93 21.21 -8.41
CA ASN A 45 16.46 21.91 -7.24
C ASN A 45 17.98 21.74 -7.04
N ILE A 46 18.60 20.69 -7.62
CA ILE A 46 20.00 20.37 -7.41
C ILE A 46 20.93 21.42 -8.04
N ALA A 47 22.07 21.66 -7.41
CA ALA A 47 22.98 22.73 -7.80
C ALA A 47 23.60 22.58 -9.20
N ASP A 48 23.79 21.34 -9.67
CA ASP A 48 24.30 21.02 -11.01
C ASP A 48 23.44 19.93 -11.67
N PRO A 49 22.32 20.27 -12.33
CA PRO A 49 21.42 19.28 -12.94
C PRO A 49 22.10 18.39 -13.97
N LEU A 50 23.19 18.85 -14.61
CA LEU A 50 23.93 18.05 -15.58
C LEU A 50 24.77 16.94 -14.94
N SER A 51 24.99 16.96 -13.62
CA SER A 51 25.67 15.86 -12.94
C SER A 51 24.77 14.63 -12.84
N VAL A 52 23.45 14.81 -12.76
CA VAL A 52 22.47 13.72 -12.58
C VAL A 52 21.59 13.48 -13.82
N PHE A 53 21.58 14.41 -14.78
CA PHE A 53 20.76 14.30 -16.00
C PHE A 53 21.54 14.72 -17.26
N ASP A 54 22.01 13.73 -18.04
CA ASP A 54 22.90 14.01 -19.18
C ASP A 54 22.14 14.47 -20.44
N THR A 55 21.77 15.74 -20.46
CA THR A 55 21.20 16.39 -21.65
C THR A 55 22.21 16.63 -22.79
N SER A 56 23.50 16.36 -22.57
CA SER A 56 24.52 16.48 -23.63
C SER A 56 24.48 15.29 -24.61
N GLY A 57 23.92 14.17 -24.18
CA GLY A 57 23.83 12.91 -24.93
C GLY A 57 25.15 12.14 -24.99
N ALA A 58 26.12 12.45 -24.12
CA ALA A 58 27.40 11.76 -24.06
C ALA A 58 27.26 10.32 -23.55
N SER A 59 26.32 10.09 -22.63
CA SER A 59 25.94 8.81 -22.03
C SER A 59 24.86 8.07 -22.85
N GLY A 60 24.44 8.65 -23.99
CA GLY A 60 23.48 8.06 -24.92
C GLY A 60 22.05 8.50 -24.67
N THR A 61 21.23 8.54 -25.73
CA THR A 61 19.83 8.99 -25.68
C THR A 61 18.91 7.94 -26.28
N LYS A 62 17.66 7.87 -25.82
CA LYS A 62 16.57 7.13 -26.48
C LYS A 62 15.68 8.10 -27.25
N VAL A 63 15.02 7.64 -28.31
CA VAL A 63 13.97 8.42 -28.99
C VAL A 63 12.71 7.55 -29.06
N THR A 64 11.61 8.06 -28.51
CA THR A 64 10.33 7.35 -28.48
C THR A 64 9.72 7.25 -29.87
N LYS A 65 8.68 6.41 -30.03
CA LYS A 65 7.94 6.31 -31.30
C LYS A 65 7.33 7.66 -31.72
N ASP A 66 6.93 8.46 -30.74
CA ASP A 66 6.32 9.77 -30.93
C ASP A 66 7.35 10.89 -31.09
N GLY A 67 8.65 10.55 -31.06
CA GLY A 67 9.74 11.47 -31.39
C GLY A 67 10.28 12.27 -30.20
N VAL A 68 9.93 11.90 -28.96
CA VAL A 68 10.48 12.51 -27.74
C VAL A 68 11.88 11.96 -27.51
N THR A 69 12.85 12.84 -27.32
CA THR A 69 14.22 12.45 -26.94
C THR A 69 14.27 12.28 -25.43
N LEU A 70 14.72 11.12 -24.97
CA LEU A 70 14.94 10.81 -23.56
C LEU A 70 16.44 10.79 -23.26
N TYR A 71 16.82 11.45 -22.18
CA TYR A 71 18.18 11.56 -21.67
C TYR A 71 18.33 10.69 -20.41
N PRO A 72 19.53 10.14 -20.18
CA PRO A 72 19.74 9.18 -19.12
C PRO A 72 19.91 9.91 -17.77
N ILE A 73 19.52 9.22 -16.70
CA ILE A 73 19.49 9.71 -15.32
C ILE A 73 20.53 8.93 -14.51
N ASP A 74 21.23 9.62 -13.62
CA ASP A 74 22.04 9.09 -12.52
C ASP A 74 21.30 9.42 -11.20
N SER A 75 20.96 8.38 -10.43
CA SER A 75 20.15 8.51 -9.20
C SER A 75 20.46 7.41 -8.19
N GLU A 76 20.14 7.66 -6.92
CA GLU A 76 20.28 6.67 -5.83
C GLU A 76 19.24 5.53 -5.89
N PHE A 77 18.20 5.69 -6.71
CA PHE A 77 17.07 4.75 -6.83
C PHE A 77 17.35 3.56 -7.76
N GLY A 78 18.54 2.97 -7.62
CA GLY A 78 18.95 1.77 -8.33
C GLY A 78 19.81 0.87 -7.46
N PHE A 79 20.20 -0.28 -8.01
CA PHE A 79 20.99 -1.27 -7.27
C PHE A 79 22.22 -1.73 -8.06
N TYR A 80 23.34 -1.93 -7.37
CA TYR A 80 24.40 -2.82 -7.82
C TYR A 80 24.08 -4.24 -7.37
N VAL A 81 24.02 -5.17 -8.32
CA VAL A 81 23.70 -6.58 -8.03
C VAL A 81 24.88 -7.50 -8.34
N GLU A 82 25.09 -8.51 -7.49
CA GLU A 82 26.07 -9.57 -7.73
C GLU A 82 25.48 -10.95 -7.40
N ASP A 83 25.72 -11.95 -8.27
CA ASP A 83 25.26 -13.32 -8.08
C ASP A 83 25.75 -13.89 -6.74
N PHE A 84 24.81 -14.42 -5.94
CA PHE A 84 25.04 -15.00 -4.61
C PHE A 84 25.61 -14.03 -3.57
N ALA A 85 25.46 -12.74 -3.83
CA ALA A 85 25.66 -11.66 -2.88
C ALA A 85 24.34 -10.89 -2.72
N ASN A 86 24.35 -9.86 -1.88
CA ASN A 86 23.21 -8.96 -1.70
C ASN A 86 23.18 -7.91 -2.82
N ALA A 87 22.09 -7.14 -2.90
CA ALA A 87 22.05 -5.94 -3.74
C ALA A 87 22.39 -4.72 -2.88
N THR A 88 23.24 -3.83 -3.39
CA THR A 88 23.61 -2.60 -2.69
C THR A 88 23.01 -1.41 -3.43
N GLY A 89 22.39 -0.49 -2.70
CA GLY A 89 21.89 0.76 -3.30
C GLY A 89 22.99 1.52 -4.03
N LYS A 90 22.62 2.21 -5.11
CA LYS A 90 23.55 3.07 -5.85
C LYS A 90 23.74 4.39 -5.13
N ASP A 91 24.92 4.97 -5.35
CA ASP A 91 25.22 6.37 -5.02
C ASP A 91 25.28 7.17 -6.32
N LEU A 92 25.17 8.50 -6.25
CA LEU A 92 25.48 9.37 -7.40
C LEU A 92 26.96 9.22 -7.80
N ASP A 93 27.23 8.46 -8.85
CA ASP A 93 28.59 8.05 -9.26
C ASP A 93 28.96 8.44 -10.70
N GLY A 94 28.04 9.08 -11.42
CA GLY A 94 28.16 9.43 -12.82
C GLY A 94 27.90 8.27 -13.79
N ASP A 95 27.40 7.14 -13.32
CA ASP A 95 26.78 6.10 -14.14
C ASP A 95 25.30 6.46 -14.36
N TYR A 96 24.92 6.73 -15.60
CA TYR A 96 23.55 7.15 -15.94
C TYR A 96 22.72 5.94 -16.39
N ALA A 97 22.64 4.92 -15.55
CA ALA A 97 22.10 3.61 -15.89
C ALA A 97 20.75 3.32 -15.24
N GLU A 98 20.14 4.29 -14.56
CA GLU A 98 18.96 4.08 -13.72
C GLU A 98 17.68 4.26 -14.53
N GLY A 99 17.70 5.13 -15.53
CA GLY A 99 16.55 5.35 -16.38
C GLY A 99 16.77 6.45 -17.40
N PHE A 100 15.72 6.77 -18.15
CA PHE A 100 15.73 7.82 -19.16
C PHE A 100 14.45 8.64 -19.05
N ALA A 101 14.57 9.96 -19.17
CA ALA A 101 13.41 10.84 -19.18
C ALA A 101 13.54 11.97 -20.20
N GLY A 102 12.40 12.54 -20.58
CA GLY A 102 12.35 13.70 -21.46
C GLY A 102 11.00 14.40 -21.42
N ASP A 103 11.03 15.72 -21.55
CA ASP A 103 9.83 16.54 -21.56
C ASP A 103 8.99 16.31 -22.84
N LEU A 104 7.69 16.10 -22.65
CA LEU A 104 6.72 16.11 -23.73
C LEU A 104 6.22 17.55 -23.94
N VAL A 105 6.51 18.07 -25.13
CA VAL A 105 6.13 19.43 -25.53
C VAL A 105 5.22 19.37 -26.74
N ILE A 106 3.98 19.86 -26.59
CA ILE A 106 3.00 19.96 -27.68
C ILE A 106 2.71 21.44 -27.92
N GLY A 107 2.79 21.89 -29.17
CA GLY A 107 2.53 23.30 -29.51
C GLY A 107 3.51 24.30 -28.88
N GLY A 108 4.62 23.84 -28.29
CA GLY A 108 5.56 24.68 -27.55
C GLY A 108 5.26 24.81 -26.06
N GLU A 109 4.24 24.11 -25.56
CA GLU A 109 3.87 24.06 -24.14
C GLU A 109 4.27 22.71 -23.54
N GLN A 110 4.77 22.73 -22.30
CA GLN A 110 5.00 21.52 -21.51
C GLN A 110 3.64 20.88 -21.24
N VAL A 111 3.50 19.59 -21.56
CA VAL A 111 2.25 18.85 -21.33
C VAL A 111 2.45 17.58 -20.50
N GLY A 112 3.69 17.17 -20.25
CA GLY A 112 3.98 15.98 -19.45
C GLY A 112 5.44 15.54 -19.52
N LEU A 113 5.73 14.46 -18.83
CA LEU A 113 7.02 13.81 -18.73
C LEU A 113 6.93 12.42 -19.35
N VAL A 114 7.88 12.06 -20.22
CA VAL A 114 8.03 10.70 -20.72
C VAL A 114 9.20 10.03 -20.02
N VAL A 115 8.95 8.86 -19.44
CA VAL A 115 9.92 8.07 -18.66
C VAL A 115 10.10 6.71 -19.32
N SER A 116 11.31 6.18 -19.31
CA SER A 116 11.65 4.82 -19.72
C SER A 116 12.78 4.31 -18.85
N ASP A 117 12.50 3.25 -18.11
CA ASP A 117 13.46 2.63 -17.21
C ASP A 117 14.57 1.90 -17.97
N SER A 118 15.61 1.56 -17.22
CA SER A 118 16.62 0.59 -17.60
C SER A 118 16.09 -0.84 -17.43
N PRO A 119 16.73 -1.82 -18.08
CA PRO A 119 16.40 -3.22 -17.86
C PRO A 119 16.56 -3.60 -16.39
N THR A 120 15.54 -4.26 -15.83
CA THR A 120 15.58 -4.78 -14.46
C THR A 120 16.80 -5.67 -14.22
N ASP A 121 17.58 -5.32 -13.22
CA ASP A 121 18.74 -6.09 -12.79
C ASP A 121 18.30 -7.34 -12.03
N THR A 122 19.09 -8.42 -12.16
CA THR A 122 18.82 -9.68 -11.47
C THR A 122 20.09 -10.29 -10.93
N PHE A 123 19.96 -11.00 -9.81
CA PHE A 123 21.03 -11.81 -9.25
C PHE A 123 20.51 -13.15 -8.76
N LYS A 124 21.36 -14.16 -8.85
CA LYS A 124 21.05 -15.51 -8.35
C LYS A 124 21.21 -15.58 -6.85
N THR A 125 20.39 -16.41 -6.23
CA THR A 125 20.45 -16.72 -4.80
C THR A 125 20.62 -18.22 -4.61
N PRO A 126 21.00 -18.68 -3.41
CA PRO A 126 20.68 -20.05 -2.99
C PRO A 126 19.19 -20.34 -3.19
N ALA A 127 18.85 -21.61 -3.38
CA ALA A 127 17.44 -22.02 -3.48
C ALA A 127 16.67 -21.59 -2.22
N LEU A 128 15.38 -21.33 -2.37
CA LEU A 128 14.43 -20.84 -1.37
C LEU A 128 14.59 -19.36 -1.01
N LEU A 129 15.77 -18.75 -1.20
CA LEU A 129 16.01 -17.35 -0.80
C LEU A 129 15.63 -16.32 -1.88
N GLY A 130 15.29 -16.78 -3.08
CA GLY A 130 14.91 -15.91 -4.18
C GLY A 130 13.39 -15.73 -4.31
N THR A 131 12.96 -14.61 -4.87
CA THR A 131 11.55 -14.33 -5.18
C THR A 131 11.13 -14.78 -6.59
N TRP A 132 12.08 -15.23 -7.40
CA TRP A 132 11.87 -15.72 -8.76
C TRP A 132 12.60 -17.04 -9.00
N LEU A 133 12.02 -17.90 -9.82
CA LEU A 133 12.68 -19.09 -10.37
C LEU A 133 13.31 -18.74 -11.71
N ALA A 134 14.63 -18.86 -11.80
CA ALA A 134 15.38 -18.74 -13.05
C ALA A 134 15.31 -20.04 -13.86
N GLY A 135 14.69 -19.97 -15.04
CA GLY A 135 14.58 -21.06 -16.00
C GLY A 135 15.78 -21.19 -16.95
N LEU A 136 15.89 -22.34 -17.61
CA LEU A 136 16.89 -22.57 -18.66
C LEU A 136 16.63 -21.62 -19.85
N GLY A 137 17.56 -20.70 -20.11
CA GLY A 137 17.50 -19.77 -21.25
C GLY A 137 17.14 -18.33 -20.91
N GLY A 138 17.08 -17.96 -19.62
CA GLY A 138 16.85 -16.57 -19.19
C GLY A 138 15.37 -16.22 -18.93
N ASN A 139 14.46 -17.17 -19.11
CA ASN A 139 13.08 -17.01 -18.65
C ASN A 139 13.03 -17.07 -17.12
N SER A 140 12.10 -16.35 -16.51
CA SER A 140 11.85 -16.42 -15.07
C SER A 140 10.37 -16.46 -14.78
N VAL A 141 9.99 -17.11 -13.68
CA VAL A 141 8.62 -17.17 -13.16
C VAL A 141 8.66 -16.69 -11.71
N LYS A 142 7.68 -15.89 -11.28
CA LYS A 142 7.61 -15.43 -9.89
C LYS A 142 7.44 -16.66 -9.00
N ALA A 143 8.16 -16.68 -7.90
CA ALA A 143 8.20 -17.77 -6.95
C ALA A 143 8.13 -17.19 -5.52
N SER A 144 7.24 -16.23 -5.38
CA SER A 144 6.89 -15.60 -4.11
C SER A 144 5.46 -15.08 -4.14
N THR A 145 4.84 -14.98 -2.97
CA THR A 145 3.47 -14.49 -2.76
C THR A 145 3.32 -14.04 -1.30
N GLU A 146 2.37 -13.16 -1.03
CA GLU A 146 1.97 -12.76 0.33
C GLU A 146 0.92 -13.71 0.92
N HIS A 147 0.44 -14.68 0.12
CA HIS A 147 -0.60 -15.63 0.52
C HIS A 147 -0.02 -17.06 0.63
N TYR A 148 0.05 -17.59 1.85
CA TYR A 148 0.48 -18.95 2.14
C TYR A 148 -0.31 -19.96 1.30
N TYR A 149 -1.62 -19.78 1.14
CA TYR A 149 -2.46 -20.71 0.35
C TYR A 149 -2.05 -20.80 -1.13
N VAL A 150 -1.57 -19.70 -1.72
CA VAL A 150 -1.05 -19.71 -3.09
C VAL A 150 0.26 -20.50 -3.15
N MET A 151 1.16 -20.29 -2.19
CA MET A 151 2.39 -21.10 -2.09
C MET A 151 2.09 -22.58 -1.84
N GLN A 152 1.18 -22.87 -0.91
CA GLN A 152 0.73 -24.21 -0.54
C GLN A 152 0.22 -24.97 -1.77
N ASN A 153 -0.66 -24.35 -2.55
CA ASN A 153 -1.20 -24.95 -3.77
C ASN A 153 -0.13 -25.25 -4.83
N VAL A 154 0.95 -24.46 -4.87
CA VAL A 154 2.06 -24.65 -5.82
C VAL A 154 3.03 -25.74 -5.36
N LEU A 155 3.32 -25.83 -4.06
CA LEU A 155 4.39 -26.66 -3.52
C LEU A 155 3.93 -27.98 -2.90
N SER A 156 2.65 -28.11 -2.56
CA SER A 156 2.10 -29.21 -1.76
C SER A 156 0.72 -29.67 -2.25
N ASP A 157 0.29 -30.85 -1.78
CA ASP A 157 -1.07 -31.38 -1.93
C ASP A 157 -1.95 -31.20 -0.67
N GLN A 158 -1.42 -30.53 0.36
CA GLN A 158 -2.18 -30.26 1.59
C GLN A 158 -3.32 -29.25 1.34
N ARG A 159 -4.49 -29.47 1.93
CA ARG A 159 -5.67 -28.58 1.79
C ARG A 159 -5.66 -27.39 2.75
N PHE A 160 -4.91 -27.52 3.84
CA PHE A 160 -4.73 -26.54 4.91
C PHE A 160 -3.42 -26.88 5.63
N PRO A 161 -2.80 -25.93 6.34
CA PRO A 161 -1.56 -26.21 7.05
C PRO A 161 -1.77 -27.34 8.07
N GLY A 162 -0.91 -28.37 8.03
CA GLY A 162 -1.03 -29.54 8.88
C GLY A 162 -2.05 -30.60 8.44
N ASP A 163 -2.55 -30.57 7.19
CA ASP A 163 -3.47 -31.58 6.66
C ASP A 163 -2.89 -33.01 6.82
N PRO A 164 -3.51 -33.88 7.64
CA PRO A 164 -3.00 -35.22 7.90
C PRO A 164 -3.11 -36.16 6.70
N GLU A 165 -3.85 -35.76 5.65
CA GLU A 165 -4.01 -36.55 4.43
C GLU A 165 -3.02 -36.19 3.32
N ALA A 166 -2.21 -35.14 3.49
CA ALA A 166 -1.22 -34.72 2.51
C ALA A 166 -0.09 -35.75 2.33
N GLU A 167 0.28 -36.06 1.09
CA GLU A 167 1.45 -36.89 0.77
C GLU A 167 2.75 -36.10 0.91
N TYR A 168 2.72 -34.80 0.61
CA TYR A 168 3.86 -33.87 0.66
C TYR A 168 3.51 -32.62 1.48
N PRO A 169 3.33 -32.73 2.81
CA PRO A 169 3.11 -31.55 3.65
C PRO A 169 4.32 -30.62 3.61
N LEU A 170 4.08 -29.31 3.75
CA LEU A 170 5.16 -28.33 3.84
C LEU A 170 5.89 -28.41 5.18
N ASP A 171 7.19 -28.17 5.17
CA ASP A 171 7.99 -27.98 6.38
C ASP A 171 7.76 -26.58 6.95
N ASP A 172 7.01 -26.52 8.05
CA ASP A 172 6.72 -25.29 8.78
C ASP A 172 7.72 -25.04 9.93
N ASN A 173 8.75 -25.89 10.08
CA ASN A 173 9.85 -25.63 11.00
C ASN A 173 10.88 -24.69 10.37
N LEU A 174 10.57 -23.40 10.41
CA LEU A 174 11.40 -22.32 9.89
C LEU A 174 12.60 -22.03 10.81
N ILE A 175 13.79 -21.91 10.22
CA ILE A 175 15.05 -21.55 10.88
C ILE A 175 15.47 -20.14 10.44
N VAL A 176 15.78 -19.27 11.39
CA VAL A 176 16.22 -17.90 11.10
C VAL A 176 17.64 -17.88 10.56
N ILE A 177 17.87 -17.09 9.51
CA ILE A 177 19.17 -16.79 8.91
C ILE A 177 19.50 -15.31 9.18
N GLY A 178 20.62 -15.08 9.87
CA GLY A 178 21.11 -13.77 10.29
C GLY A 178 20.19 -13.04 11.27
N GLY A 179 20.57 -11.82 11.65
CA GLY A 179 19.87 -11.08 12.71
C GLY A 179 20.16 -11.61 14.13
N GLU A 180 19.30 -11.24 15.09
CA GLU A 180 19.46 -11.60 16.50
C GLU A 180 19.28 -13.10 16.78
N PHE A 181 18.34 -13.73 16.06
CA PHE A 181 17.93 -15.12 16.27
C PHE A 181 18.62 -16.12 15.32
N ASP A 182 19.74 -15.75 14.70
CA ASP A 182 20.45 -16.58 13.72
C ASP A 182 20.65 -18.04 14.16
N GLY A 183 20.20 -18.98 13.31
CA GLY A 183 20.28 -20.41 13.53
C GLY A 183 19.24 -21.00 14.49
N MET A 184 18.33 -20.20 15.03
CA MET A 184 17.23 -20.63 15.90
C MET A 184 15.99 -20.98 15.09
N ALA A 185 15.18 -21.93 15.57
CA ALA A 185 13.84 -22.14 15.03
C ALA A 185 12.94 -20.95 15.42
N VAL A 186 12.08 -20.48 14.52
CA VAL A 186 11.18 -19.34 14.79
C VAL A 186 10.33 -19.58 16.02
N ALA A 187 9.79 -20.80 16.20
CA ALA A 187 9.00 -21.16 17.38
C ALA A 187 9.78 -21.04 18.71
N ASP A 188 11.09 -21.33 18.70
CA ASP A 188 11.96 -21.17 19.86
C ASP A 188 12.24 -19.66 20.12
N ALA A 189 12.43 -18.88 19.05
CA ALA A 189 12.61 -17.43 19.15
C ALA A 189 11.38 -16.72 19.73
N ILE A 190 10.18 -17.06 19.22
CA ILE A 190 8.91 -16.59 19.78
C ILE A 190 8.79 -16.99 21.25
N SER A 191 9.15 -18.23 21.61
CA SER A 191 9.10 -18.68 23.01
C SER A 191 10.03 -17.87 23.92
N ASP A 192 11.21 -17.48 23.44
CA ASP A 192 12.15 -16.62 24.15
C ASP A 192 11.62 -15.19 24.30
N LEU A 193 10.98 -14.64 23.26
CA LEU A 193 10.32 -13.32 23.28
C LEU A 193 9.14 -13.29 24.27
N VAL A 194 8.26 -14.29 24.22
CA VAL A 194 7.13 -14.45 25.16
C VAL A 194 7.60 -14.55 26.61
N ALA A 195 8.81 -15.06 26.86
CA ALA A 195 9.37 -15.17 28.20
C ALA A 195 9.88 -13.84 28.78
N LEU A 196 9.93 -12.77 27.97
CA LEU A 196 10.31 -11.44 28.41
C LEU A 196 9.24 -10.83 29.32
N ALA A 197 9.68 -10.04 30.30
CA ALA A 197 8.77 -9.36 31.22
C ALA A 197 8.09 -8.18 30.51
N ASP A 198 6.93 -7.78 31.05
CA ASP A 198 6.24 -6.54 30.66
C ASP A 198 5.94 -6.44 29.15
N ASN A 199 5.66 -7.59 28.51
CA ASN A 199 5.40 -7.73 27.08
C ASN A 199 6.53 -7.22 26.16
N ALA A 200 7.77 -7.09 26.67
CA ALA A 200 8.90 -6.56 25.88
C ALA A 200 9.33 -7.45 24.69
N GLY A 201 8.66 -8.58 24.46
CA GLY A 201 8.85 -9.42 23.29
C GLY A 201 7.98 -9.05 22.09
N ASP A 202 6.95 -8.22 22.32
CA ASP A 202 6.13 -7.59 21.29
C ASP A 202 6.86 -6.33 20.86
N ARG A 203 7.68 -6.48 19.82
CA ARG A 203 8.63 -5.48 19.33
C ARG A 203 8.00 -4.59 18.28
N ASN A 204 7.03 -5.09 17.53
CA ASN A 204 6.27 -4.29 16.57
C ASN A 204 5.09 -3.54 17.23
N GLY A 205 4.74 -3.88 18.48
CA GLY A 205 3.72 -3.19 19.25
C GLY A 205 2.28 -3.52 18.83
N ASP A 206 2.07 -4.59 18.04
CA ASP A 206 0.74 -4.97 17.54
C ASP A 206 -0.10 -5.76 18.55
N GLY A 207 0.47 -6.05 19.73
CA GLY A 207 -0.19 -6.79 20.81
C GLY A 207 -0.04 -8.31 20.69
N VAL A 208 0.63 -8.82 19.66
CA VAL A 208 0.79 -10.25 19.38
C VAL A 208 2.25 -10.59 19.16
N ILE A 209 2.83 -11.42 20.04
CA ILE A 209 4.20 -11.90 19.85
C ILE A 209 4.22 -13.03 18.80
N ASP A 210 4.74 -12.75 17.61
CA ASP A 210 4.79 -13.67 16.49
C ASP A 210 6.08 -13.56 15.64
N ILE A 211 6.09 -14.12 14.42
CA ILE A 211 7.27 -14.08 13.53
C ILE A 211 7.68 -12.64 13.14
N LYS A 212 6.75 -11.68 13.15
CA LYS A 212 7.01 -10.28 12.84
C LYS A 212 7.85 -9.60 13.93
N ASP A 213 7.85 -10.12 15.16
CA ASP A 213 8.78 -9.70 16.23
C ASP A 213 10.15 -10.37 16.14
N VAL A 214 10.23 -11.49 15.43
CA VAL A 214 11.48 -12.24 15.24
C VAL A 214 12.30 -11.64 14.09
N LEU A 215 11.64 -11.18 13.03
CA LEU A 215 12.27 -10.68 11.81
C LEU A 215 12.19 -9.16 11.74
N GLU A 216 13.27 -8.51 11.31
CA GLU A 216 13.21 -7.13 10.85
C GLU A 216 12.86 -7.11 9.35
N PRO A 217 12.25 -6.02 8.82
CA PRO A 217 11.95 -5.89 7.40
C PRO A 217 13.18 -6.16 6.51
N ASN A 218 13.02 -7.04 5.51
CA ASN A 218 14.06 -7.36 4.55
C ASN A 218 13.51 -7.79 3.17
N GLU A 219 13.73 -6.93 2.17
CA GLU A 219 13.40 -7.21 0.76
C GLU A 219 14.62 -7.41 -0.15
N THR A 220 15.84 -7.24 0.37
CA THR A 220 17.04 -7.03 -0.47
C THR A 220 18.16 -8.01 -0.15
N GLU A 221 18.36 -8.32 1.11
CA GLU A 221 19.46 -9.15 1.57
C GLU A 221 19.08 -10.63 1.52
N ILE A 222 20.07 -11.50 1.26
CA ILE A 222 19.90 -12.96 1.20
C ILE A 222 20.55 -13.69 2.37
N ASP A 223 21.11 -12.96 3.33
CA ASP A 223 21.90 -13.50 4.45
C ASP A 223 21.48 -12.97 5.83
N SER A 224 20.38 -12.24 5.93
CA SER A 224 19.85 -11.71 7.20
C SER A 224 18.34 -11.59 7.23
N ASN A 225 17.73 -11.74 8.41
CA ASN A 225 16.29 -11.57 8.65
C ASN A 225 15.40 -12.39 7.68
N ILE A 226 15.76 -13.67 7.48
CA ILE A 226 14.97 -14.62 6.68
C ILE A 226 14.69 -15.86 7.53
N ALA A 227 13.43 -16.29 7.57
CA ALA A 227 13.06 -17.57 8.18
C ALA A 227 12.95 -18.65 7.08
N VAL A 228 13.68 -19.76 7.18
CA VAL A 228 13.86 -20.72 6.07
C VAL A 228 13.56 -22.15 6.53
N SER A 229 12.76 -22.89 5.77
CA SER A 229 12.50 -24.32 5.95
C SER A 229 13.15 -25.14 4.84
N THR A 230 12.83 -26.44 4.74
CA THR A 230 13.26 -27.24 3.58
C THR A 230 12.50 -26.93 2.29
N ASP A 231 11.35 -26.28 2.35
CA ASP A 231 10.43 -26.12 1.22
C ASP A 231 10.26 -24.66 0.78
N TYR A 232 10.35 -23.70 1.71
CA TYR A 232 10.18 -22.27 1.43
C TYR A 232 10.97 -21.38 2.40
N SER A 233 10.93 -20.08 2.18
CA SER A 233 11.38 -19.07 3.15
C SER A 233 10.38 -17.93 3.30
N VAL A 234 10.52 -17.18 4.38
CA VAL A 234 9.67 -16.05 4.76
C VAL A 234 10.55 -14.87 5.12
N THR A 235 10.12 -13.69 4.69
CA THR A 235 10.67 -12.39 5.11
C THR A 235 9.55 -11.47 5.51
N LEU A 236 9.83 -10.58 6.46
CA LEU A 236 8.97 -9.44 6.76
C LEU A 236 9.20 -8.33 5.73
N LYS A 237 8.12 -7.74 5.22
CA LYS A 237 8.16 -6.53 4.38
C LYS A 237 8.15 -5.28 5.27
N ASP A 238 8.46 -4.13 4.69
CA ASP A 238 8.38 -2.83 5.36
C ASP A 238 6.96 -2.46 5.79
N ASP A 239 5.93 -2.91 5.07
CA ASP A 239 4.51 -2.78 5.44
C ASP A 239 4.03 -3.78 6.51
N GLY A 240 4.93 -4.57 7.10
CA GLY A 240 4.62 -5.54 8.15
C GLY A 240 4.01 -6.87 7.65
N LYS A 241 3.81 -7.05 6.34
CA LYS A 241 3.31 -8.32 5.79
C LYS A 241 4.42 -9.34 5.61
N LEU A 242 4.02 -10.61 5.60
CA LEU A 242 4.92 -11.73 5.32
C LEU A 242 4.97 -12.01 3.82
N LEU A 243 6.18 -12.18 3.29
CA LEU A 243 6.42 -12.61 1.92
C LEU A 243 7.00 -14.03 1.91
N TYR A 244 6.24 -14.97 1.38
CA TYR A 244 6.64 -16.36 1.20
C TYR A 244 7.42 -16.52 -0.11
N ARG A 245 8.54 -17.26 -0.10
CA ARG A 245 9.51 -17.36 -1.21
C ARG A 245 9.99 -18.81 -1.42
N TRP A 246 10.13 -19.23 -2.67
CA TRP A 246 10.69 -20.55 -3.04
C TRP A 246 11.57 -20.51 -4.29
N GLY A 247 12.04 -19.32 -4.66
CA GLY A 247 12.85 -19.06 -5.84
C GLY A 247 14.36 -19.24 -5.63
N ASN A 248 15.12 -18.87 -6.66
CA ASN A 248 16.58 -18.92 -6.69
C ASN A 248 17.21 -17.70 -7.41
N MET A 249 16.42 -16.65 -7.58
CA MET A 249 16.80 -15.40 -8.22
C MET A 249 15.98 -14.26 -7.60
N ILE A 250 16.57 -13.08 -7.48
CA ILE A 250 15.87 -11.85 -7.12
C ILE A 250 15.95 -10.88 -8.31
N LYS A 251 14.88 -10.13 -8.52
CA LYS A 251 14.83 -8.99 -9.45
C LYS A 251 14.90 -7.71 -8.63
N LYS A 252 15.74 -6.77 -9.04
CA LYS A 252 15.86 -5.42 -8.48
C LYS A 252 15.65 -4.42 -9.62
N PRO A 253 14.41 -3.97 -9.86
CA PRO A 253 14.19 -2.88 -10.80
C PRO A 253 14.85 -1.61 -10.24
N ASN A 254 15.28 -0.73 -11.14
CA ASN A 254 15.48 0.66 -10.76
C ASN A 254 14.11 1.34 -10.72
N ASP A 255 14.04 2.47 -10.03
CA ASP A 255 12.86 3.32 -9.99
C ASP A 255 13.20 4.68 -10.58
N VAL A 256 12.31 5.23 -11.41
CA VAL A 256 12.32 6.67 -11.70
C VAL A 256 11.26 7.33 -10.83
N ARG A 257 11.72 8.21 -9.94
CA ARG A 257 10.89 8.97 -9.00
C ARG A 257 10.87 10.45 -9.38
N MET A 258 9.73 10.94 -9.81
CA MET A 258 9.12 12.27 -9.75
C MET A 258 8.27 12.53 -8.50
N GLU A 259 8.35 13.77 -8.04
CA GLU A 259 7.54 14.34 -6.96
C GLU A 259 6.87 15.63 -7.43
N ALA A 260 5.73 15.98 -6.84
CA ALA A 260 5.06 17.24 -7.08
C ALA A 260 4.33 17.71 -5.82
N SER A 261 4.26 19.03 -5.65
CA SER A 261 3.47 19.67 -4.61
C SER A 261 2.24 20.32 -5.22
N LEU A 262 1.06 19.96 -4.72
CA LEU A 262 -0.22 20.53 -5.08
C LEU A 262 -0.65 21.50 -3.96
N GLU A 263 -0.95 22.74 -4.31
CA GLU A 263 -1.43 23.73 -3.33
C GLU A 263 -2.65 23.20 -2.55
N LEU A 264 -2.72 23.55 -1.26
CA LEU A 264 -3.89 23.33 -0.39
C LEU A 264 -4.71 24.62 -0.24
N PRO A 265 -5.98 24.55 0.22
CA PRO A 265 -6.78 25.73 0.48
C PRO A 265 -6.09 26.71 1.43
N GLU A 266 -6.03 28.00 1.05
CA GLU A 266 -5.35 29.03 1.84
C GLU A 266 -5.94 29.13 3.26
N GLU A 267 -7.25 28.92 3.40
CA GLU A 267 -7.97 28.97 4.67
C GLU A 267 -7.56 27.88 5.67
N TRP A 268 -7.00 26.76 5.21
CA TRP A 268 -6.51 25.69 6.11
C TRP A 268 -5.28 26.14 6.91
N SER A 269 -4.58 27.18 6.45
CA SER A 269 -3.47 27.79 7.18
C SER A 269 -3.91 28.93 8.11
N GLU A 270 -5.20 29.25 8.17
CA GLU A 270 -5.70 30.34 9.00
C GLU A 270 -5.86 29.93 10.48
N PHE A 271 -5.53 30.87 11.36
CA PHE A 271 -5.78 30.73 12.79
C PHE A 271 -7.12 31.38 13.16
N ASN A 272 -7.89 30.67 13.98
CA ASN A 272 -9.09 31.18 14.59
C ASN A 272 -8.79 32.41 15.46
N THR A 273 -9.39 33.55 15.14
CA THR A 273 -9.12 34.81 15.85
C THR A 273 -9.55 34.85 17.33
N THR A 274 -10.35 33.88 17.77
CA THR A 274 -10.85 33.80 19.16
C THR A 274 -10.02 32.84 20.01
N THR A 275 -9.72 31.65 19.48
CA THR A 275 -8.96 30.62 20.21
C THR A 275 -7.47 30.69 19.95
N ASN A 276 -7.03 31.33 18.86
CA ASN A 276 -5.68 31.27 18.28
C ASN A 276 -5.24 29.87 17.84
N LEU A 277 -6.14 28.89 17.84
CA LEU A 277 -5.91 27.57 17.26
C LEU A 277 -5.98 27.66 15.73
N ARG A 278 -5.28 26.76 15.03
CA ARG A 278 -5.48 26.63 13.59
C ARG A 278 -6.92 26.16 13.34
N ASN A 279 -7.55 26.66 12.28
CA ASN A 279 -8.84 26.12 11.87
C ASN A 279 -8.65 24.68 11.37
N LEU A 280 -9.56 23.80 11.77
CA LEU A 280 -9.61 22.44 11.25
C LEU A 280 -10.80 22.31 10.32
N TYR A 281 -10.67 21.47 9.30
CA TYR A 281 -11.73 21.16 8.37
C TYR A 281 -11.89 19.65 8.26
N VAL A 282 -13.13 19.20 8.16
CA VAL A 282 -13.44 17.82 7.75
C VAL A 282 -13.41 17.80 6.23
N VAL A 283 -12.68 16.86 5.68
CA VAL A 283 -12.64 16.61 4.23
C VAL A 283 -13.77 15.63 3.92
N GLU A 284 -14.76 16.09 3.16
CA GLU A 284 -15.95 15.30 2.81
C GLU A 284 -15.68 14.45 1.57
N ASP A 285 -14.94 15.02 0.61
CA ASP A 285 -14.52 14.34 -0.62
C ASP A 285 -13.10 14.78 -0.96
N ALA A 286 -12.24 13.83 -1.31
CA ALA A 286 -10.91 14.12 -1.83
C ALA A 286 -10.48 13.11 -2.89
N GLU A 287 -10.25 13.59 -4.11
CA GLU A 287 -9.82 12.77 -5.25
C GLU A 287 -8.49 13.27 -5.82
N LEU A 288 -7.52 12.37 -5.97
CA LEU A 288 -6.30 12.61 -6.73
C LEU A 288 -6.45 12.02 -8.14
N VAL A 289 -6.44 12.91 -9.12
CA VAL A 289 -6.58 12.57 -10.53
C VAL A 289 -5.21 12.58 -11.19
N VAL A 290 -4.76 11.44 -11.69
CA VAL A 290 -3.49 11.31 -12.41
C VAL A 290 -3.77 11.00 -13.87
N HIS A 291 -3.32 11.89 -14.76
CA HIS A 291 -3.39 11.71 -16.20
C HIS A 291 -2.08 11.11 -16.70
N HIS A 292 -2.14 9.91 -17.29
CA HIS A 292 -0.96 9.17 -17.74
C HIS A 292 -1.26 8.28 -18.96
N THR A 293 -0.29 7.50 -19.40
CA THR A 293 -0.53 6.36 -20.30
C THR A 293 -0.61 5.07 -19.52
N ILE A 294 -1.40 4.10 -19.97
CA ILE A 294 -1.43 2.73 -19.43
C ILE A 294 0.01 2.21 -19.35
N THR A 295 0.46 1.89 -18.14
CA THR A 295 1.83 1.47 -17.89
C THR A 295 2.01 -0.02 -18.18
N ASN A 296 3.25 -0.50 -18.18
CA ASN A 296 3.54 -1.91 -18.44
C ASN A 296 4.00 -2.68 -17.20
N ASN A 297 4.13 -2.02 -16.05
CA ASN A 297 4.42 -2.64 -14.78
C ASN A 297 3.26 -2.39 -13.79
N PRO A 298 2.62 -3.45 -13.29
CA PRO A 298 1.62 -3.32 -12.24
C PRO A 298 2.15 -2.81 -10.90
N ASN A 299 3.48 -2.70 -10.73
CA ASN A 299 4.12 -2.13 -9.54
C ASN A 299 4.41 -0.62 -9.66
N ASP A 300 3.92 0.06 -10.69
CA ASP A 300 4.00 1.51 -10.75
C ASP A 300 3.01 2.12 -9.73
N GLN A 301 3.53 2.95 -8.84
CA GLN A 301 2.83 3.40 -7.64
C GLN A 301 2.49 4.89 -7.72
N VAL A 302 1.47 5.28 -6.98
CA VAL A 302 1.24 6.67 -6.56
C VAL A 302 1.34 6.67 -5.04
N ARG A 303 2.04 7.64 -4.45
CA ARG A 303 2.18 7.79 -3.00
C ARG A 303 1.77 9.20 -2.59
N PRO A 304 0.50 9.39 -2.23
CA PRO A 304 0.01 10.59 -1.55
C PRO A 304 0.73 10.77 -0.21
N GLU A 305 1.33 11.93 0.05
CA GLU A 305 2.09 12.21 1.28
C GLU A 305 3.14 11.15 1.63
N ASP A 306 3.70 10.49 0.61
CA ASP A 306 4.58 9.31 0.72
C ASP A 306 3.99 8.11 1.49
N PHE A 307 2.68 8.11 1.76
CA PHE A 307 2.00 6.95 2.30
C PHE A 307 2.04 5.81 1.28
N GLU A 308 2.32 4.61 1.79
CA GLU A 308 2.32 3.39 1.01
C GLU A 308 1.00 2.66 1.15
N ASN A 309 0.41 2.24 0.02
CA ASN A 309 -0.52 1.13 0.02
C ASN A 309 -0.27 0.21 -1.17
N GLU A 310 0.16 -1.01 -0.87
CA GLU A 310 0.40 -2.03 -1.89
C GLU A 310 -0.84 -2.85 -2.24
N ALA A 311 -1.91 -2.81 -1.45
CA ALA A 311 -2.96 -3.81 -1.50
C ALA A 311 -3.73 -3.81 -2.84
N ALA A 312 -3.78 -2.69 -3.57
CA ALA A 312 -4.40 -2.55 -4.91
C ALA A 312 -5.61 -3.47 -5.10
N ILE A 313 -6.61 -3.33 -4.23
CA ILE A 313 -7.66 -4.35 -4.06
C ILE A 313 -8.70 -4.25 -5.19
N GLY A 314 -9.05 -3.02 -5.59
CA GLY A 314 -9.92 -2.74 -6.73
C GLY A 314 -11.23 -3.54 -6.69
N VAL A 315 -11.69 -4.00 -7.85
CA VAL A 315 -12.85 -4.88 -7.95
C VAL A 315 -12.48 -6.30 -7.51
N LEU A 316 -13.12 -6.77 -6.45
CA LEU A 316 -12.96 -8.13 -5.91
C LEU A 316 -13.65 -9.19 -6.80
N PRO A 317 -13.35 -10.49 -6.60
CA PRO A 317 -14.07 -11.56 -7.27
C PRO A 317 -15.57 -11.54 -7.00
N THR A 318 -16.36 -11.94 -8.00
CA THR A 318 -17.82 -12.05 -7.87
C THR A 318 -18.18 -13.36 -7.17
N TYR A 319 -18.99 -13.26 -6.11
CA TYR A 319 -19.39 -14.41 -5.30
C TYR A 319 -20.84 -14.35 -4.80
N GLU A 320 -21.37 -15.52 -4.44
CA GLU A 320 -22.57 -15.65 -3.60
C GLU A 320 -22.22 -16.32 -2.27
N ILE A 321 -22.82 -15.82 -1.18
CA ILE A 321 -22.65 -16.39 0.17
C ILE A 321 -23.70 -17.48 0.40
N ILE A 322 -23.24 -18.67 0.79
CA ILE A 322 -24.10 -19.80 1.17
C ILE A 322 -23.89 -20.09 2.67
N GLU A 323 -24.72 -19.48 3.53
CA GLU A 323 -24.62 -19.58 5.01
C GLU A 323 -24.70 -21.02 5.57
N ASN A 324 -25.39 -21.92 4.87
CA ASN A 324 -25.67 -23.28 5.35
C ASN A 324 -25.20 -24.35 4.36
N TYR A 325 -24.02 -24.17 3.80
CA TYR A 325 -23.42 -25.11 2.87
C TYR A 325 -23.10 -26.44 3.55
N SER A 326 -23.37 -27.54 2.86
CA SER A 326 -23.05 -28.89 3.32
C SER A 326 -22.84 -29.79 2.11
N ASP A 327 -21.65 -30.38 2.00
CA ASP A 327 -21.32 -31.35 0.96
C ASP A 327 -21.52 -32.78 1.49
N PRO A 328 -22.43 -33.59 0.91
CA PRO A 328 -22.58 -35.00 1.26
C PRO A 328 -21.31 -35.85 1.07
N LEU A 329 -20.35 -35.38 0.27
CA LEU A 329 -19.05 -36.02 0.05
C LEU A 329 -18.03 -35.68 1.14
N GLU A 330 -18.23 -34.59 1.88
CA GLU A 330 -17.37 -34.12 2.97
C GLU A 330 -18.17 -33.93 4.29
N PRO A 331 -18.87 -34.99 4.78
CA PRO A 331 -19.76 -34.88 5.93
C PRO A 331 -19.06 -34.46 7.23
N GLU A 332 -17.74 -34.64 7.33
CA GLU A 332 -16.90 -34.24 8.44
C GLU A 332 -16.77 -32.73 8.62
N LYS A 333 -16.92 -31.95 7.53
CA LYS A 333 -16.85 -30.48 7.59
C LYS A 333 -18.12 -29.84 8.15
N GLY A 334 -19.20 -30.61 8.29
CA GLY A 334 -20.48 -30.12 8.83
C GLY A 334 -21.15 -29.07 7.95
N THR A 335 -22.09 -28.33 8.55
CA THR A 335 -22.75 -27.18 7.92
C THR A 335 -21.97 -25.91 8.25
N ARG A 336 -21.71 -25.08 7.24
CA ARG A 336 -20.84 -23.91 7.35
C ARG A 336 -21.18 -22.86 6.30
N GLU A 337 -20.65 -21.66 6.48
CA GLU A 337 -20.66 -20.64 5.43
C GLU A 337 -19.54 -20.90 4.43
N VAL A 338 -19.86 -20.74 3.14
CA VAL A 338 -18.89 -20.67 2.05
C VAL A 338 -19.26 -19.55 1.10
N TRP A 339 -18.26 -18.96 0.46
CA TRP A 339 -18.44 -18.04 -0.66
C TRP A 339 -18.10 -18.79 -1.93
N VAL A 340 -18.96 -18.74 -2.94
CA VAL A 340 -18.74 -19.46 -4.20
C VAL A 340 -18.81 -18.52 -5.39
N SER A 341 -18.02 -18.80 -6.42
CA SER A 341 -18.05 -18.06 -7.68
C SER A 341 -19.44 -18.10 -8.32
N THR A 342 -19.92 -16.98 -8.84
CA THR A 342 -21.25 -16.92 -9.48
C THR A 342 -21.27 -17.53 -10.88
N ASP A 343 -20.14 -17.44 -11.58
CA ASP A 343 -19.98 -17.84 -12.98
C ASP A 343 -18.69 -18.63 -13.21
N ASP A 344 -18.52 -19.07 -14.46
CA ASP A 344 -17.35 -19.80 -14.94
C ASP A 344 -16.19 -18.81 -15.20
N TYR A 345 -15.04 -19.03 -14.57
CA TYR A 345 -13.84 -18.19 -14.72
C TYR A 345 -12.57 -19.01 -14.89
N TYR A 346 -11.49 -18.33 -15.27
CA TYR A 346 -10.15 -18.94 -15.34
C TYR A 346 -9.22 -18.35 -14.27
N ALA A 347 -8.28 -19.17 -13.82
CA ALA A 347 -7.12 -18.72 -13.08
C ALA A 347 -6.05 -18.18 -14.02
N GLY A 348 -5.11 -17.39 -13.49
CA GLY A 348 -4.00 -16.86 -14.29
C GLY A 348 -3.05 -17.93 -14.86
N ASP A 349 -3.06 -19.16 -14.35
CA ASP A 349 -2.33 -20.30 -14.91
C ASP A 349 -3.12 -21.08 -15.99
N GLY A 350 -4.37 -20.70 -16.24
CA GLY A 350 -5.30 -21.33 -17.17
C GLY A 350 -6.15 -22.45 -16.58
N THR A 351 -6.12 -22.67 -15.27
CA THR A 351 -7.06 -23.55 -14.58
C THR A 351 -8.48 -23.03 -14.72
N PHE A 352 -9.43 -23.91 -15.01
CA PHE A 352 -10.84 -23.56 -15.15
C PHE A 352 -11.57 -23.71 -13.81
N TYR A 353 -12.21 -22.63 -13.36
CA TYR A 353 -13.05 -22.56 -12.17
C TYR A 353 -14.52 -22.48 -12.60
N PRO A 354 -15.29 -23.58 -12.54
CA PRO A 354 -16.71 -23.54 -12.87
C PRO A 354 -17.49 -22.71 -11.84
N ALA A 355 -18.67 -22.22 -12.24
CA ALA A 355 -19.63 -21.62 -11.31
C ALA A 355 -19.88 -22.54 -10.10
N GLY A 356 -19.87 -21.96 -8.90
CA GLY A 356 -19.95 -22.69 -7.64
C GLY A 356 -18.60 -23.14 -7.07
N THR A 357 -17.48 -22.65 -7.61
CA THR A 357 -16.13 -22.89 -7.04
C THR A 357 -16.02 -22.16 -5.70
N ILE A 358 -15.56 -22.86 -4.65
CA ILE A 358 -15.42 -22.27 -3.31
C ILE A 358 -14.23 -21.31 -3.29
N LEU A 359 -14.48 -20.06 -2.96
CA LEU A 359 -13.50 -18.98 -2.86
C LEU A 359 -13.15 -18.66 -1.39
N LYS A 360 -14.09 -18.88 -0.47
CA LYS A 360 -13.90 -18.74 0.99
C LYS A 360 -14.66 -19.86 1.70
N ASP A 361 -14.07 -20.44 2.73
CA ASP A 361 -14.66 -21.53 3.50
C ASP A 361 -14.40 -21.36 5.00
N ALA A 362 -15.47 -21.17 5.79
CA ALA A 362 -15.36 -21.01 7.24
C ALA A 362 -14.72 -22.22 7.95
N TRP A 363 -14.82 -23.42 7.37
CA TRP A 363 -14.12 -24.59 7.93
C TRP A 363 -12.61 -24.51 7.74
N LEU A 364 -12.12 -23.88 6.66
CA LEU A 364 -10.68 -23.62 6.48
C LEU A 364 -10.17 -22.60 7.50
N ALA A 365 -10.96 -21.56 7.81
CA ALA A 365 -10.64 -20.63 8.89
C ALA A 365 -10.47 -21.35 10.25
N ASP A 366 -11.38 -22.28 10.57
CA ASP A 366 -11.27 -23.12 11.77
C ASP A 366 -10.01 -24.00 11.76
N GLN A 367 -9.63 -24.56 10.60
CA GLN A 367 -8.40 -25.35 10.48
C GLN A 367 -7.15 -24.47 10.62
N TRP A 368 -7.17 -23.27 10.05
CA TRP A 368 -6.08 -22.30 10.15
C TRP A 368 -5.83 -21.92 11.60
N ALA A 369 -6.87 -21.53 12.33
CA ALA A 369 -6.76 -21.14 13.75
C ALA A 369 -6.17 -22.23 14.65
N ALA A 370 -6.24 -23.50 14.23
CA ALA A 370 -5.67 -24.64 14.95
C ALA A 370 -4.26 -25.05 14.46
N SER A 371 -3.72 -24.36 13.44
CA SER A 371 -2.46 -24.72 12.78
C SER A 371 -1.23 -24.07 13.41
N ASP A 372 -0.06 -24.65 13.13
CA ASP A 372 1.22 -24.07 13.54
C ASP A 372 1.48 -22.73 12.82
N LEU A 373 0.95 -22.51 11.62
CA LEU A 373 1.08 -21.25 10.88
C LEU A 373 0.38 -20.08 11.57
N ALA A 374 -0.84 -20.31 12.08
CA ALA A 374 -1.53 -19.29 12.86
C ALA A 374 -0.77 -18.95 14.14
N ALA A 375 -0.15 -19.96 14.78
CA ALA A 375 0.69 -19.74 15.95
C ALA A 375 2.01 -18.99 15.64
N LEU A 376 2.44 -18.99 14.37
CA LEU A 376 3.60 -18.24 13.90
C LEU A 376 3.25 -16.79 13.48
N GLY A 377 1.98 -16.38 13.48
CA GLY A 377 1.57 -15.02 13.10
C GLY A 377 1.18 -14.83 11.64
N ALA A 378 1.05 -15.91 10.87
CA ALA A 378 0.49 -15.82 9.54
C ALA A 378 -1.03 -15.52 9.63
N THR A 379 -1.50 -14.49 8.93
CA THR A 379 -2.89 -14.02 9.01
C THR A 379 -3.72 -14.32 7.77
N ASP A 380 -3.09 -14.64 6.65
CA ASP A 380 -3.75 -14.77 5.34
C ASP A 380 -4.81 -15.90 5.29
N GLY A 381 -4.68 -16.90 6.15
CA GLY A 381 -5.68 -17.96 6.29
C GLY A 381 -6.76 -17.75 7.33
N ALA A 382 -6.69 -16.68 8.13
CA ALA A 382 -7.60 -16.47 9.25
C ALA A 382 -9.06 -16.37 8.82
N GLU A 383 -9.30 -15.88 7.61
CA GLU A 383 -10.63 -15.77 7.02
C GLU A 383 -11.05 -17.00 6.19
N GLY A 384 -10.15 -17.94 5.93
CA GLY A 384 -10.44 -19.14 5.15
C GLY A 384 -10.62 -18.89 3.65
N PHE A 385 -10.00 -17.84 3.10
CA PHE A 385 -9.89 -17.65 1.65
C PHE A 385 -9.06 -18.77 1.01
N THR A 386 -9.46 -19.20 -0.17
CA THR A 386 -8.81 -20.29 -0.90
C THR A 386 -7.81 -19.78 -1.92
N ASN A 387 -7.00 -20.67 -2.49
CA ASN A 387 -6.14 -20.32 -3.63
C ASN A 387 -6.98 -19.71 -4.78
N GLU A 388 -8.18 -20.23 -5.01
CA GLU A 388 -9.07 -19.77 -6.08
C GLU A 388 -9.45 -18.29 -5.93
N TRP A 389 -9.64 -17.78 -4.71
CA TRP A 389 -9.86 -16.34 -4.46
C TRP A 389 -8.67 -15.49 -4.93
N TYR A 390 -7.46 -15.93 -4.61
CA TYR A 390 -6.23 -15.19 -4.94
C TYR A 390 -5.73 -15.41 -6.37
N THR A 391 -6.20 -16.43 -7.10
CA THR A 391 -5.68 -16.74 -8.44
C THR A 391 -6.72 -16.63 -9.55
N THR A 392 -7.98 -16.37 -9.23
CA THR A 392 -9.01 -16.09 -10.24
C THR A 392 -8.68 -14.82 -11.04
N MET A 393 -9.03 -14.85 -12.33
CA MET A 393 -9.03 -13.68 -13.22
C MET A 393 -10.32 -12.87 -13.10
N ASP A 394 -11.33 -13.35 -12.38
CA ASP A 394 -12.52 -12.57 -12.05
C ASP A 394 -12.18 -11.57 -10.93
N ARG A 395 -11.57 -10.45 -11.30
CA ARG A 395 -11.29 -9.29 -10.45
C ARG A 395 -10.67 -8.21 -11.31
N GLU A 396 -10.65 -6.98 -10.81
CA GLU A 396 -9.91 -5.89 -11.45
C GLU A 396 -9.22 -4.99 -10.42
N PRO A 397 -7.96 -5.30 -10.06
CA PRO A 397 -7.18 -4.58 -9.03
C PRO A 397 -7.01 -3.08 -9.28
N PHE A 398 -7.16 -2.66 -10.55
CA PHE A 398 -6.89 -1.29 -11.00
C PHE A 398 -8.13 -0.57 -11.50
N GLU A 399 -9.34 -1.05 -11.19
CA GLU A 399 -10.61 -0.35 -11.43
C GLU A 399 -11.21 0.00 -10.07
N PRO A 400 -11.81 1.20 -9.89
CA PRO A 400 -12.43 1.54 -8.62
C PRO A 400 -13.66 0.65 -8.38
N SER A 401 -13.86 0.17 -7.14
CA SER A 401 -15.14 -0.40 -6.73
C SER A 401 -16.11 0.73 -6.42
N LEU A 402 -17.26 0.74 -7.08
CA LEU A 402 -18.31 1.73 -6.89
C LEU A 402 -19.60 1.03 -6.48
N ASN A 403 -20.45 1.74 -5.75
CA ASN A 403 -21.76 1.24 -5.37
C ASN A 403 -22.64 0.95 -6.62
N GLU A 404 -23.77 0.25 -6.44
CA GLU A 404 -24.61 -0.24 -7.56
C GLU A 404 -25.02 0.87 -8.57
N ASP A 405 -25.16 2.12 -8.12
CA ASP A 405 -25.53 3.26 -8.98
C ASP A 405 -24.36 4.12 -9.46
N GLY A 406 -23.12 3.80 -9.04
CA GLY A 406 -21.88 4.43 -9.48
C GLY A 406 -21.68 5.85 -8.95
N THR A 407 -22.29 6.18 -7.80
CA THR A 407 -22.25 7.53 -7.21
C THR A 407 -21.29 7.66 -6.05
N GLU A 408 -20.88 6.55 -5.44
CA GLU A 408 -19.97 6.52 -4.28
C GLU A 408 -18.98 5.37 -4.45
N TYR A 409 -17.80 5.53 -3.87
CA TYR A 409 -16.82 4.46 -3.76
C TYR A 409 -17.34 3.39 -2.78
N GLU A 410 -17.22 2.12 -3.15
CA GLU A 410 -17.33 1.04 -2.16
C GLU A 410 -16.02 0.98 -1.38
N GLU A 411 -16.12 0.83 -0.05
CA GLU A 411 -14.94 0.71 0.82
C GLU A 411 -14.18 -0.57 0.47
N SER A 412 -13.10 -0.41 -0.28
CA SER A 412 -12.26 -1.52 -0.78
C SER A 412 -10.80 -1.36 -0.39
N GLY A 413 -10.42 -0.21 0.18
CA GLY A 413 -9.06 0.15 0.54
C GLY A 413 -8.32 0.88 -0.60
N PRO A 414 -7.20 1.57 -0.29
CA PRO A 414 -6.65 2.55 -1.21
C PRO A 414 -6.11 1.94 -2.52
N ARG A 415 -6.54 2.46 -3.67
CA ARG A 415 -6.05 2.03 -5.00
C ARG A 415 -4.86 2.86 -5.49
N TRP A 416 -3.81 3.09 -4.71
CA TRP A 416 -2.76 4.05 -5.08
C TRP A 416 -1.71 3.51 -6.07
N ARG A 417 -2.18 3.12 -7.26
CA ARG A 417 -1.33 2.65 -8.37
C ARG A 417 -1.74 3.29 -9.69
N LEU A 418 -0.79 3.37 -10.61
CA LEU A 418 -1.11 3.70 -12.00
C LEU A 418 -1.75 2.48 -12.69
N LYS A 419 -2.73 2.72 -13.56
CA LYS A 419 -3.39 1.65 -14.32
C LYS A 419 -2.42 0.93 -15.28
N PRO A 420 -2.17 -0.39 -15.11
CA PRO A 420 -1.29 -1.19 -15.95
C PRO A 420 -2.09 -2.16 -16.85
N GLY A 421 -1.42 -2.80 -17.80
CA GLY A 421 -2.05 -3.86 -18.62
C GLY A 421 -2.20 -5.24 -17.95
N LYS A 422 -1.77 -5.42 -16.70
CA LYS A 422 -1.55 -6.73 -16.05
C LYS A 422 -2.01 -6.75 -14.60
N TYR A 423 -2.49 -7.89 -14.11
CA TYR A 423 -3.07 -8.05 -12.77
C TYR A 423 -2.13 -7.73 -11.59
N GLY A 424 -0.82 -7.91 -11.72
CA GLY A 424 0.12 -7.56 -10.64
C GLY A 424 0.59 -8.71 -9.77
N GLN A 425 0.62 -8.47 -8.45
CA GLN A 425 1.31 -9.28 -7.45
C GLN A 425 0.91 -10.75 -7.50
N ASP A 426 -0.40 -11.01 -7.52
CA ASP A 426 -0.99 -12.34 -7.39
C ASP A 426 -1.02 -13.11 -8.71
N LEU A 427 -1.14 -12.41 -9.83
CA LEU A 427 -1.13 -12.96 -11.18
C LEU A 427 -0.02 -12.32 -12.03
N PRO A 428 1.24 -12.55 -11.67
CA PRO A 428 2.38 -11.87 -12.25
C PRO A 428 2.52 -12.21 -13.74
N GLY A 429 2.46 -11.18 -14.58
CA GLY A 429 2.65 -11.32 -16.02
C GLY A 429 1.40 -11.76 -16.80
N VAL A 430 0.26 -11.93 -16.13
CA VAL A 430 -1.04 -12.19 -16.78
C VAL A 430 -1.62 -10.86 -17.26
N GLU A 431 -1.94 -10.77 -18.54
CA GLU A 431 -2.61 -9.60 -19.13
C GLU A 431 -4.09 -9.59 -18.72
N ILE A 432 -4.61 -8.41 -18.42
CA ILE A 432 -6.01 -8.20 -18.05
C ILE A 432 -6.88 -8.35 -19.31
N THR A 433 -7.93 -9.15 -19.22
CA THR A 433 -8.77 -9.51 -20.37
C THR A 433 -10.10 -8.79 -20.32
N VAL A 434 -10.69 -8.56 -21.48
CA VAL A 434 -12.06 -8.01 -21.58
C VAL A 434 -13.09 -8.98 -20.97
N ASP A 435 -12.81 -10.27 -21.04
CA ASP A 435 -13.67 -11.34 -20.53
C ASP A 435 -12.81 -12.39 -19.80
N PRO A 436 -12.85 -12.44 -18.45
CA PRO A 436 -12.10 -13.43 -17.67
C PRO A 436 -12.71 -14.84 -17.72
N SER A 437 -13.93 -15.01 -18.28
CA SER A 437 -14.54 -16.32 -18.52
C SER A 437 -14.02 -17.00 -19.79
N SER A 438 -13.27 -16.28 -20.62
CA SER A 438 -12.68 -16.80 -21.85
C SER A 438 -11.34 -17.53 -21.60
N PRO A 439 -11.07 -18.64 -22.30
CA PRO A 439 -9.89 -19.45 -22.05
C PRO A 439 -8.58 -18.74 -22.43
N PRO A 440 -7.55 -18.73 -21.56
CA PRO A 440 -6.24 -18.15 -21.89
C PRO A 440 -5.45 -19.03 -22.90
N PRO A 441 -4.46 -18.46 -23.61
CA PRO A 441 -4.02 -17.06 -23.55
C PRO A 441 -4.89 -16.14 -24.41
N ALA A 442 -5.16 -14.95 -23.90
CA ALA A 442 -5.86 -13.90 -24.62
C ALA A 442 -5.12 -13.47 -25.90
N GLN A 443 -5.88 -13.22 -26.96
CA GLN A 443 -5.42 -12.58 -28.18
C GLN A 443 -5.32 -11.07 -28.00
N LYS A 444 -4.61 -10.37 -28.90
CA LYS A 444 -4.41 -8.92 -28.79
C LYS A 444 -5.74 -8.14 -28.66
N ASP A 445 -6.79 -8.57 -29.36
CA ASP A 445 -8.12 -7.96 -29.34
C ASP A 445 -9.00 -8.39 -28.16
N GLU A 446 -8.49 -9.26 -27.29
CA GLU A 446 -9.14 -9.73 -26.05
C GLU A 446 -8.49 -9.13 -24.80
N ILE A 447 -7.39 -8.37 -24.95
CA ILE A 447 -6.73 -7.63 -23.87
C ILE A 447 -7.51 -6.34 -23.59
N LYS A 448 -7.80 -6.07 -22.31
CA LYS A 448 -8.60 -4.92 -21.87
C LYS A 448 -7.87 -3.61 -22.10
N TYR A 449 -6.57 -3.55 -21.78
CA TYR A 449 -5.79 -2.31 -21.78
C TYR A 449 -4.66 -2.32 -22.81
N GLU A 450 -4.65 -1.34 -23.72
CA GLU A 450 -3.53 -1.15 -24.65
C GLU A 450 -2.40 -0.34 -23.99
N VAL A 451 -1.32 -1.00 -23.60
CA VAL A 451 -0.10 -0.34 -23.05
C VAL A 451 0.35 0.83 -23.94
N GLY A 452 0.49 2.01 -23.33
CA GLY A 452 0.81 3.27 -24.01
C GLY A 452 -0.39 4.04 -24.56
N ALA A 453 -1.62 3.52 -24.45
CA ALA A 453 -2.83 4.30 -24.62
C ALA A 453 -2.95 5.34 -23.49
N GLU A 454 -3.58 6.47 -23.79
CA GLU A 454 -3.84 7.55 -22.85
C GLU A 454 -4.98 7.16 -21.90
N THR A 455 -4.83 7.45 -20.62
CA THR A 455 -5.80 7.08 -19.58
C THR A 455 -5.76 8.08 -18.43
N GLN A 456 -6.77 8.03 -17.56
CA GLN A 456 -6.80 8.79 -16.32
C GLN A 456 -7.13 7.82 -15.19
N THR A 457 -6.39 7.91 -14.10
CA THR A 457 -6.67 7.18 -12.86
C THR A 457 -7.17 8.18 -11.81
N VAL A 458 -8.26 7.86 -11.12
CA VAL A 458 -8.80 8.65 -10.01
C VAL A 458 -8.67 7.88 -8.70
N LEU A 459 -7.97 8.46 -7.75
CA LEU A 459 -7.74 7.87 -6.43
C LEU A 459 -8.63 8.55 -5.40
N ASN A 460 -9.44 7.78 -4.68
CA ASN A 460 -10.08 8.27 -3.48
C ASN A 460 -9.03 8.37 -2.37
N LEU A 461 -8.78 9.57 -1.86
CA LEU A 461 -7.81 9.82 -0.79
C LEU A 461 -8.38 9.57 0.61
N LEU A 462 -9.68 9.25 0.71
CA LEU A 462 -10.35 8.89 1.96
C LEU A 462 -10.63 7.38 2.07
N ASP A 463 -10.32 6.59 1.04
CA ASP A 463 -10.47 5.13 1.08
C ASP A 463 -9.23 4.49 1.73
N TRP A 464 -9.23 4.38 3.07
CA TRP A 464 -8.11 3.81 3.84
C TRP A 464 -8.36 2.39 4.35
N GLY A 465 -9.60 1.88 4.29
CA GLY A 465 -9.97 0.60 4.90
C GLY A 465 -9.96 0.59 6.44
N ASP A 466 -9.30 1.57 7.07
CA ASP A 466 -9.27 1.80 8.51
C ASP A 466 -10.13 3.02 8.92
N PRO A 467 -10.63 3.02 10.16
CA PRO A 467 -11.33 4.18 10.74
C PRO A 467 -10.53 5.47 10.79
N ALA A 468 -9.23 5.36 11.11
CA ALA A 468 -8.34 6.50 11.23
C ALA A 468 -7.87 6.92 9.84
N GLN A 469 -8.68 7.70 9.13
CA GLN A 469 -8.30 8.26 7.83
C GLN A 469 -7.44 9.51 8.06
N PRO A 470 -6.11 9.48 7.85
CA PRO A 470 -5.24 10.62 8.18
C PRO A 470 -5.67 11.90 7.43
N LEU A 471 -6.13 11.72 6.19
CA LEU A 471 -6.56 12.80 5.29
C LEU A 471 -8.03 13.22 5.48
N ALA A 472 -8.78 12.65 6.42
CA ALA A 472 -10.14 13.09 6.71
C ALA A 472 -10.21 14.43 7.46
N LEU A 473 -9.11 14.86 8.09
CA LEU A 473 -8.98 16.16 8.72
C LEU A 473 -7.87 16.97 8.07
N SER A 474 -8.09 18.27 7.89
CA SER A 474 -7.13 19.18 7.24
C SER A 474 -5.73 19.22 7.89
N ALA A 475 -5.59 18.73 9.12
CA ALA A 475 -4.29 18.64 9.79
C ALA A 475 -3.41 17.51 9.24
N GLY A 476 -3.97 16.41 8.75
CA GLY A 476 -3.19 15.32 8.16
C GLY A 476 -2.55 15.67 6.82
N TRP A 477 -3.04 16.74 6.17
CA TRP A 477 -2.49 17.25 4.90
C TRP A 477 -1.36 18.27 5.08
N GLN A 478 -1.12 18.75 6.30
CA GLN A 478 -0.17 19.84 6.57
C GLN A 478 1.00 19.36 7.41
N ASP A 479 1.36 18.08 7.28
CA ASP A 479 2.33 17.44 8.16
C ASP A 479 3.77 17.68 7.72
N GLN A 480 4.67 17.80 8.72
CA GLN A 480 6.13 17.84 8.57
C GLN A 480 6.72 18.77 7.45
N PRO A 481 6.21 20.00 7.21
CA PRO A 481 6.71 20.84 6.13
C PRO A 481 8.20 21.19 6.30
N GLY A 482 8.99 20.91 5.25
CA GLY A 482 10.43 21.14 5.21
C GLY A 482 11.29 19.96 5.64
N GLU A 483 10.66 18.83 5.99
CA GLU A 483 11.33 17.54 6.18
C GLU A 483 11.35 16.76 4.85
N VAL A 484 12.07 15.63 4.86
CA VAL A 484 12.19 14.74 3.71
C VAL A 484 11.83 13.34 4.19
N SER A 485 10.95 12.68 3.47
CA SER A 485 10.53 11.33 3.78
C SER A 485 11.69 10.34 3.63
N VAL A 486 11.56 9.15 4.24
CA VAL A 486 12.56 8.08 4.09
C VAL A 486 12.74 7.63 2.64
N ASN A 487 11.74 7.84 1.78
CA ASN A 487 11.79 7.52 0.36
C ASN A 487 12.30 8.69 -0.51
N GLY A 488 12.69 9.79 0.12
CA GLY A 488 13.28 10.97 -0.51
C GLY A 488 12.29 12.05 -0.91
N MET A 489 10.99 11.91 -0.65
CA MET A 489 10.00 12.93 -1.02
C MET A 489 10.14 14.16 -0.13
N ASN A 490 10.17 15.37 -0.71
CA ASN A 490 10.16 16.60 0.07
C ASN A 490 8.75 16.92 0.57
N TYR A 491 8.60 17.08 1.89
CA TYR A 491 7.36 17.61 2.48
C TYR A 491 7.33 19.13 2.40
N THR A 492 6.19 19.67 2.01
CA THR A 492 5.91 21.09 1.81
C THR A 492 4.70 21.51 2.64
N ASN A 493 4.21 22.74 2.43
CA ASN A 493 2.93 23.15 3.03
C ASN A 493 1.72 22.82 2.14
N GLY A 494 1.97 22.24 0.96
CA GLY A 494 0.95 21.73 0.07
C GLY A 494 0.72 20.25 0.31
N PHE A 495 -0.09 19.64 -0.56
CA PHE A 495 -0.26 18.22 -0.65
C PHE A 495 0.82 17.64 -1.56
N ASP A 496 1.70 16.81 -1.02
CA ASP A 496 2.82 16.26 -1.76
C ASP A 496 2.49 14.87 -2.31
N ILE A 497 2.90 14.64 -3.56
CA ILE A 497 2.68 13.37 -4.26
C ILE A 497 3.98 12.88 -4.87
N SER A 498 4.14 11.55 -4.88
CA SER A 498 5.15 10.88 -5.70
C SER A 498 4.54 9.72 -6.50
N VAL A 499 5.13 9.36 -7.64
CA VAL A 499 4.48 8.51 -8.70
C VAL A 499 5.39 7.39 -9.27
N TYR A 500 5.92 6.47 -8.47
CA TYR A 500 7.07 5.64 -8.87
C TYR A 500 6.85 4.82 -10.16
N ILE A 501 7.72 5.00 -11.15
CA ILE A 501 7.78 4.17 -12.36
C ILE A 501 8.92 3.16 -12.19
N LYS A 502 8.60 1.87 -12.12
CA LYS A 502 9.55 0.82 -11.74
C LYS A 502 9.80 -0.13 -12.91
N GLY A 503 11.04 -0.32 -13.35
CA GLY A 503 11.43 -1.35 -14.33
C GLY A 503 10.73 -1.28 -15.70
N ASP A 504 10.08 -0.17 -16.03
CA ASP A 504 9.30 0.04 -17.26
C ASP A 504 10.17 0.44 -18.45
N ILE A 505 10.73 -0.57 -19.12
CA ILE A 505 11.59 -0.36 -20.30
C ILE A 505 10.81 0.31 -21.45
N LYS A 506 9.50 0.05 -21.59
CA LYS A 506 8.70 0.75 -22.59
C LYS A 506 8.38 2.15 -22.05
N PRO A 507 8.45 3.20 -22.89
CA PRO A 507 8.14 4.53 -22.42
C PRO A 507 6.71 4.64 -21.88
N ALA A 508 6.57 5.16 -20.66
CA ALA A 508 5.32 5.61 -20.07
C ALA A 508 5.32 7.15 -20.02
N THR A 509 4.16 7.76 -20.20
CA THR A 509 4.00 9.22 -20.10
C THR A 509 3.14 9.57 -18.92
N ILE A 510 3.63 10.46 -18.05
CA ILE A 510 2.89 11.05 -16.95
C ILE A 510 2.64 12.51 -17.31
N TYR A 511 1.39 12.91 -17.46
CA TYR A 511 1.03 14.24 -17.95
C TYR A 511 0.86 15.23 -16.81
N SER A 512 -0.09 14.96 -15.92
CA SER A 512 -0.48 15.88 -14.86
C SER A 512 -1.14 15.16 -13.70
N ALA A 513 -1.09 15.79 -12.54
CA ALA A 513 -1.90 15.44 -11.38
C ALA A 513 -2.84 16.59 -11.01
N ALA A 514 -4.01 16.29 -10.46
CA ALA A 514 -4.91 17.27 -9.91
C ALA A 514 -5.57 16.76 -8.62
N LEU A 515 -5.60 17.61 -7.60
CA LEU A 515 -6.30 17.39 -6.35
C LEU A 515 -7.67 18.08 -6.44
N LEU A 516 -8.74 17.33 -6.18
CA LEU A 516 -10.12 17.81 -6.10
C LEU A 516 -10.61 17.61 -4.67
N MET A 517 -11.18 18.63 -4.05
CA MET A 517 -11.65 18.52 -2.66
C MET A 517 -12.94 19.29 -2.38
N ASP A 518 -13.76 18.69 -1.53
CA ASP A 518 -14.82 19.32 -0.75
C ASP A 518 -14.55 19.17 0.74
N TYR A 519 -14.76 20.24 1.50
CA TYR A 519 -14.47 20.27 2.92
C TYR A 519 -15.34 21.26 3.67
N THR A 520 -15.57 20.97 4.95
CA THR A 520 -16.39 21.80 5.83
C THR A 520 -15.59 22.24 7.07
N LEU A 521 -15.83 23.47 7.53
CA LEU A 521 -15.14 23.99 8.72
C LEU A 521 -15.60 23.22 9.96
N LEU A 522 -14.66 22.56 10.62
CA LEU A 522 -14.88 21.88 11.88
C LEU A 522 -14.79 22.89 13.03
N THR A 523 -15.78 22.86 13.93
CA THR A 523 -15.76 23.70 15.13
C THR A 523 -15.40 22.85 16.33
N PRO A 524 -14.22 23.05 16.94
CA PRO A 524 -13.85 22.32 18.14
C PRO A 524 -14.83 22.59 19.30
N PHE A 525 -15.11 21.55 20.08
CA PHE A 525 -15.89 21.62 21.30
C PHE A 525 -15.16 22.45 22.37
N ALA A 526 -15.94 23.14 23.20
CA ALA A 526 -15.38 24.03 24.20
C ALA A 526 -14.71 23.25 25.34
N PHE A 527 -13.82 23.91 26.07
CA PHE A 527 -13.13 23.32 27.22
C PHE A 527 -14.15 22.85 28.28
N GLY A 528 -14.00 21.64 28.79
CA GLY A 528 -14.89 21.10 29.83
C GLY A 528 -16.25 20.61 29.31
N GLU A 529 -16.45 20.56 27.99
CA GLU A 529 -17.74 20.18 27.40
C GLU A 529 -17.92 18.66 27.37
N THR A 530 -19.14 18.21 27.68
CA THR A 530 -19.59 16.82 27.49
C THR A 530 -20.31 16.71 26.16
N VAL A 531 -19.85 15.80 25.31
CA VAL A 531 -20.26 15.65 23.92
C VAL A 531 -20.77 14.22 23.72
N GLN A 532 -21.80 14.05 22.90
CA GLN A 532 -22.29 12.73 22.49
C GLN A 532 -21.98 12.57 21.00
N ALA A 533 -21.43 11.41 20.63
CA ALA A 533 -21.42 10.97 19.25
C ALA A 533 -22.84 10.72 18.73
N THR A 534 -22.95 10.66 17.42
CA THR A 534 -24.15 10.31 16.66
C THR A 534 -24.16 8.81 16.38
N GLU A 535 -25.04 8.34 15.48
CA GLU A 535 -25.11 6.92 15.13
C GLU A 535 -24.13 6.54 13.99
N GLY A 536 -23.41 7.50 13.40
CA GLY A 536 -22.45 7.27 12.32
C GLY A 536 -21.14 8.02 12.57
N ASP A 537 -20.18 7.86 11.66
CA ASP A 537 -18.79 8.35 11.81
C ASP A 537 -18.71 9.83 12.20
N ASP A 538 -18.13 10.14 13.37
CA ASP A 538 -17.98 11.49 13.89
C ASP A 538 -16.52 11.97 14.05
N TYR A 539 -16.31 13.27 13.83
CA TYR A 539 -15.05 13.96 14.11
C TYR A 539 -15.16 14.80 15.38
N LEU A 540 -14.69 14.26 16.50
CA LEU A 540 -14.89 14.80 17.84
C LEU A 540 -13.64 15.52 18.35
N VAL A 541 -13.53 16.82 18.04
CA VAL A 541 -12.35 17.63 18.40
C VAL A 541 -12.61 18.49 19.63
N GLY A 542 -11.92 18.20 20.73
CA GLY A 542 -12.00 18.93 21.99
C GLY A 542 -10.78 19.80 22.25
N ILE A 543 -10.99 20.99 22.84
CA ILE A 543 -9.87 21.86 23.21
C ILE A 543 -9.28 21.54 24.59
N GLY A 544 -9.87 20.63 25.38
CA GLY A 544 -9.34 20.14 26.65
C GLY A 544 -10.40 19.94 27.76
N ASP A 545 -10.12 19.06 28.73
CA ASP A 545 -11.04 18.68 29.83
C ASP A 545 -12.39 18.17 29.33
N ASN A 546 -12.41 17.58 28.12
CA ASN A 546 -13.62 17.14 27.46
C ASN A 546 -14.05 15.75 27.95
N ILE A 547 -15.35 15.49 27.90
CA ILE A 547 -15.92 14.15 28.07
C ILE A 547 -16.64 13.80 26.77
N PHE A 548 -16.14 12.83 26.04
CA PHE A 548 -16.78 12.31 24.84
C PHE A 548 -17.48 11.00 25.19
N ASP A 549 -18.75 10.87 24.82
CA ASP A 549 -19.48 9.60 24.90
C ASP A 549 -19.68 9.10 23.46
N GLY A 550 -18.91 8.08 23.05
CA GLY A 550 -18.96 7.43 21.72
C GLY A 550 -20.22 6.60 21.49
N GLY A 551 -21.00 6.38 22.55
CA GLY A 551 -22.27 5.65 22.50
C GLY A 551 -22.19 4.30 23.20
N ASP A 552 -23.24 3.97 23.98
CA ASP A 552 -23.34 2.67 24.66
C ASP A 552 -23.86 1.62 23.66
N ASN A 553 -23.01 0.89 22.93
CA ASN A 553 -23.23 -0.51 22.44
C ASN A 553 -24.66 -0.89 21.94
N ALA A 554 -25.42 0.06 21.41
CA ALA A 554 -26.84 -0.07 21.07
C ALA A 554 -27.35 1.06 20.16
N GLY A 555 -26.45 1.72 19.42
CA GLY A 555 -26.80 2.78 18.46
C GLY A 555 -25.74 3.86 18.22
N GLY A 556 -24.47 3.64 18.58
CA GLY A 556 -23.33 4.41 18.06
C GLY A 556 -22.49 3.39 17.32
N ASP A 557 -22.81 3.14 16.05
CA ASP A 557 -22.20 2.08 15.22
C ASP A 557 -21.30 2.73 14.15
N GLY A 558 -20.71 3.90 14.48
CA GLY A 558 -19.89 4.71 13.60
C GLY A 558 -18.43 4.69 14.03
N ARG A 559 -17.53 4.88 13.06
CA ARG A 559 -16.09 5.01 13.26
C ARG A 559 -15.76 6.42 13.72
N ASP A 560 -15.44 6.62 14.99
CA ASP A 560 -15.24 7.96 15.53
C ASP A 560 -13.74 8.34 15.63
N ILE A 561 -13.42 9.57 15.24
CA ILE A 561 -12.10 10.17 15.46
C ILE A 561 -12.17 11.17 16.61
N PHE A 562 -11.53 10.82 17.72
CA PHE A 562 -11.40 11.69 18.89
C PHE A 562 -10.08 12.47 18.82
N VAL A 563 -10.14 13.80 18.77
CA VAL A 563 -8.95 14.66 18.92
C VAL A 563 -9.04 15.35 20.27
N VAL A 564 -8.29 14.82 21.22
CA VAL A 564 -8.33 15.29 22.60
C VAL A 564 -7.31 16.40 22.83
N SER A 565 -7.71 17.41 23.61
CA SER A 565 -6.79 18.44 24.10
C SER A 565 -6.07 19.24 23.01
N TYR A 566 -6.72 19.47 21.86
CA TYR A 566 -6.21 20.28 20.74
C TYR A 566 -5.79 21.70 21.19
N GLY A 567 -6.41 22.23 22.25
CA GLY A 567 -6.04 23.50 22.88
C GLY A 567 -4.56 23.58 23.33
N SER A 568 -3.96 22.43 23.63
CA SER A 568 -2.58 22.28 24.11
C SER A 568 -1.54 22.45 22.98
N SER A 569 -1.98 22.45 21.72
CA SER A 569 -1.13 22.82 20.58
C SER A 569 -0.65 24.28 20.62
N LEU A 570 -1.31 25.12 21.43
CA LEU A 570 -0.86 26.48 21.67
C LEU A 570 0.33 26.51 22.62
N GLU A 571 1.41 27.16 22.20
CA GLU A 571 2.60 27.34 23.02
C GLU A 571 2.26 27.90 24.41
N GLY A 572 2.63 27.15 25.45
CA GLY A 572 2.43 27.53 26.85
C GLY A 572 1.05 27.20 27.43
N VAL A 573 0.17 26.52 26.70
CA VAL A 573 -1.04 25.89 27.24
C VAL A 573 -0.69 24.47 27.70
N ALA A 574 -1.02 24.15 28.95
CA ALA A 574 -0.75 22.82 29.50
C ALA A 574 -1.73 21.79 28.97
N LEU A 575 -1.25 20.56 28.76
CA LEU A 575 -2.10 19.41 28.45
C LEU A 575 -3.12 19.19 29.58
N SER A 576 -4.38 19.08 29.19
CA SER A 576 -5.48 18.69 30.08
C SER A 576 -5.89 17.24 29.82
N GLU A 577 -6.33 16.56 30.86
CA GLU A 577 -6.98 15.25 30.74
C GLU A 577 -8.29 15.39 29.96
N SER A 578 -8.68 14.38 29.19
CA SER A 578 -10.02 14.24 28.60
C SER A 578 -10.44 12.78 28.75
N VAL A 579 -11.74 12.51 28.78
CA VAL A 579 -12.29 11.16 28.96
C VAL A 579 -13.09 10.79 27.73
N ILE A 580 -12.87 9.59 27.21
CA ILE A 580 -13.68 8.98 26.16
C ILE A 580 -14.39 7.77 26.78
N ASN A 581 -15.73 7.80 26.81
CA ASN A 581 -16.54 6.67 27.21
C ASN A 581 -17.02 5.94 25.95
N GLY A 582 -16.89 4.61 25.94
CA GLY A 582 -17.37 3.78 24.84
C GLY A 582 -16.47 3.76 23.61
N PHE A 583 -15.15 3.96 23.78
CA PHE A 583 -14.18 3.78 22.70
C PHE A 583 -14.16 2.31 22.24
N ASP A 584 -14.41 2.05 20.97
CA ASP A 584 -14.37 0.72 20.38
C ASP A 584 -13.05 0.46 19.66
N VAL A 585 -12.35 -0.61 20.06
CA VAL A 585 -11.00 -0.89 19.57
C VAL A 585 -11.07 -1.51 18.19
N GLY A 586 -10.40 -0.87 17.23
CA GLY A 586 -10.42 -1.27 15.81
C GLY A 586 -11.53 -0.61 15.01
N GLU A 587 -12.42 0.15 15.66
CA GLU A 587 -13.43 1.00 15.01
C GLU A 587 -13.21 2.49 15.30
N ASP A 588 -12.75 2.86 16.49
CA ASP A 588 -12.47 4.25 16.84
C ASP A 588 -10.98 4.59 16.77
N ALA A 589 -10.69 5.89 16.61
CA ALA A 589 -9.33 6.41 16.50
C ALA A 589 -9.07 7.61 17.42
N LEU A 590 -7.82 7.72 17.89
CA LEU A 590 -7.34 8.86 18.68
C LEU A 590 -6.37 9.71 17.85
N GLY A 591 -6.76 10.94 17.53
CA GLY A 591 -5.91 11.91 16.85
C GLY A 591 -5.03 12.71 17.81
N MET A 592 -3.71 12.55 17.73
CA MET A 592 -2.72 13.31 18.51
C MET A 592 -2.36 14.67 17.87
N ILE A 593 -3.33 15.30 17.21
CA ILE A 593 -3.12 16.45 16.33
C ILE A 593 -2.58 17.65 17.12
N GLY A 594 -1.44 18.18 16.66
CA GLY A 594 -0.82 19.37 17.25
C GLY A 594 -0.10 19.11 18.58
N LEU A 595 0.11 17.85 18.96
CA LEU A 595 0.81 17.46 20.20
C LEU A 595 2.28 17.11 19.97
N GLY A 596 2.76 17.19 18.72
CA GLY A 596 4.16 16.95 18.35
C GLY A 596 4.56 15.47 18.39
N VAL A 597 3.57 14.56 18.43
CA VAL A 597 3.79 13.12 18.31
C VAL A 597 4.09 12.80 16.85
N THR A 598 5.15 12.04 16.61
CA THR A 598 5.58 11.52 15.30
C THR A 598 5.91 10.04 15.44
N ASP A 599 6.01 9.31 14.33
CA ASP A 599 6.38 7.88 14.35
C ASP A 599 7.76 7.65 15.01
N GLU A 600 8.68 8.61 14.86
CA GLU A 600 10.01 8.52 15.47
C GLU A 600 9.99 8.65 17.00
N ASN A 601 9.01 9.39 17.54
CA ASN A 601 8.96 9.71 18.97
C ASN A 601 7.82 9.00 19.71
N PHE A 602 6.88 8.39 19.00
CA PHE A 602 5.65 7.80 19.54
C PHE A 602 5.93 6.91 20.76
N GLU A 603 6.83 5.93 20.63
CA GLU A 603 7.17 5.00 21.72
C GLU A 603 7.75 5.67 22.97
N THR A 604 8.40 6.82 22.79
CA THR A 604 9.04 7.55 23.88
C THR A 604 8.14 8.61 24.48
N TRP A 605 7.22 9.16 23.70
CA TRP A 605 6.36 10.28 24.08
C TRP A 605 4.98 9.83 24.51
N VAL A 606 4.45 8.75 23.94
CA VAL A 606 3.15 8.18 24.27
C VAL A 606 3.37 6.99 25.21
N SER A 607 2.68 6.98 26.34
CA SER A 607 2.65 5.85 27.25
C SER A 607 1.21 5.42 27.51
N GLN A 608 0.99 4.12 27.55
CA GLN A 608 -0.33 3.53 27.79
C GLN A 608 -0.28 2.58 28.99
N GLU A 609 -1.25 2.67 29.89
CA GLU A 609 -1.42 1.74 31.00
C GLU A 609 -2.90 1.44 31.26
N VAL A 610 -3.23 0.18 31.57
CA VAL A 610 -4.60 -0.18 31.97
C VAL A 610 -4.75 -0.04 33.47
N VAL A 611 -5.61 0.88 33.91
CA VAL A 611 -5.87 1.21 35.31
C VAL A 611 -7.34 0.98 35.63
N ASP A 612 -7.62 0.08 36.59
CA ASP A 612 -8.99 -0.28 37.02
C ASP A 612 -9.96 -0.72 35.91
N GLY A 613 -9.43 -1.11 34.74
CA GLY A 613 -10.19 -1.56 33.56
C GLY A 613 -10.25 -0.54 32.42
N ASP A 614 -9.76 0.68 32.65
CA ASP A 614 -9.72 1.77 31.67
C ASP A 614 -8.32 1.89 31.07
N LEU A 615 -8.22 2.27 29.80
CA LEU A 615 -6.95 2.58 29.13
C LEU A 615 -6.58 4.04 29.42
N GLU A 616 -5.50 4.25 30.17
CA GLU A 616 -4.92 5.58 30.38
C GLU A 616 -3.80 5.81 29.37
N ILE A 617 -3.96 6.83 28.53
CA ILE A 617 -2.92 7.30 27.58
C ILE A 617 -2.36 8.61 28.11
N SER A 618 -1.04 8.67 28.25
CA SER A 618 -0.31 9.85 28.70
C SER A 618 0.72 10.27 27.68
N LEU A 619 0.87 11.59 27.50
CA LEU A 619 1.93 12.20 26.71
C LEU A 619 3.00 12.79 27.63
N ASP A 620 4.26 12.54 27.31
CA ASP A 620 5.45 13.05 27.97
C ASP A 620 5.43 12.89 29.51
N ARG A 621 5.79 11.69 29.99
CA ARG A 621 5.86 11.38 31.42
C ARG A 621 6.96 12.18 32.17
N ASP A 622 7.88 12.84 31.45
CA ASP A 622 9.06 13.54 31.99
C ASP A 622 8.98 15.08 31.90
N GLY A 623 8.04 15.63 31.13
CA GLY A 623 7.41 16.94 31.35
C GLY A 623 7.69 18.07 30.37
#